data_AF-A0A8M1MJG2-F1
#
_entry.id   AF-A0A8M1MJG2-F1
#
_cell.length_a   1.000
_cell.length_b   1.000
_cell.length_c   1.000
_cell.angle_alpha   90.00
_cell.angle_beta   90.00
_cell.angle_gamma   90.00
#
_symmetry.space_group_name_H-M   'P 1'
#
loop_
_entity.id
_entity.type
_entity.pdbx_description
1 polymer ?
#
loop_
_entity_poly.entity_id
_entity_poly.type
_entity_poly.pdbx_seq_one_letter_code
_entity_poly.pdbx_strand_id
1 'polypeptide(L)'
;MTTATRQEVLGLYRRIFRLVRKWQAASGQMEDTIKEKQYILNEARTLFQKNKNVSVQPLTDTDLIKQHIDECTARIEIGLHYQIPYPRPIHLPPMGLTPLRGRGLRSQEKLRKLSKPVYLKSHDEIS
;
A
#
# COMPACT_ATOMS: atom_id res chain seq x y z
N MET A 1 13.21 17.46 -5.67
CA MET A 1 11.73 17.44 -5.55
C MET A 1 11.16 18.82 -5.84
N THR A 2 10.07 18.91 -6.60
CA THR A 2 9.33 20.17 -6.76
C THR A 2 8.54 20.50 -5.48
N THR A 3 8.36 21.79 -5.19
CA THR A 3 7.61 22.24 -4.01
C THR A 3 6.16 21.73 -4.00
N ALA A 4 5.54 21.62 -5.18
CA ALA A 4 4.19 21.08 -5.38
C ALA A 4 4.06 19.61 -4.94
N THR A 5 4.97 18.73 -5.39
CA THR A 5 4.93 17.30 -5.04
C THR A 5 5.17 17.07 -3.54
N ARG A 6 6.01 17.89 -2.91
CA ARG A 6 6.21 17.83 -1.46
C ARG A 6 4.95 18.20 -0.67
N GLN A 7 4.21 19.22 -1.12
CA GLN A 7 2.97 19.64 -0.49
C GLN A 7 1.89 18.55 -0.61
N GLU A 8 1.79 17.91 -1.77
CA GLU A 8 0.86 16.81 -2.03
C GLU A 8 1.12 15.60 -1.11
N VAL A 9 2.37 15.14 -1.03
CA VAL A 9 2.77 14.02 -0.15
C VAL A 9 2.47 14.33 1.32
N LEU A 10 2.80 15.53 1.79
CA LEU A 10 2.49 15.94 3.17
C LEU A 10 0.99 16.10 3.41
N GLY A 11 0.24 16.53 2.38
CA GLY A 11 -1.22 16.59 2.40
C GLY A 11 -1.85 15.21 2.59
N LEU A 12 -1.39 14.23 1.82
CA LEU A 12 -1.79 12.82 1.94
C LEU A 12 -1.45 12.25 3.31
N TYR A 13 -0.23 12.49 3.80
CA TYR A 13 0.17 12.04 5.14
C TYR A 13 -0.80 12.57 6.20
N ARG A 14 -1.09 13.88 6.21
CA ARG A 14 -2.04 14.49 7.16
C ARG A 14 -3.46 13.96 6.99
N ARG A 15 -3.89 13.68 5.75
CA ARG A 15 -5.21 13.10 5.47
C ARG A 15 -5.36 11.73 6.15
N ILE A 16 -4.33 10.89 6.15
CA ILE A 16 -4.34 9.59 6.84
C ILE A 16 -4.63 9.77 8.33
N PHE A 17 -3.94 10.66 9.03
CA PHE A 17 -4.19 10.88 10.47
C PHE A 17 -5.62 11.38 10.75
N ARG A 18 -6.19 12.18 9.85
CA ARG A 18 -7.59 12.62 9.97
C ARG A 18 -8.57 11.46 9.77
N LEU A 19 -8.28 10.55 8.85
CA LEU A 19 -9.07 9.34 8.61
C LEU A 19 -9.01 8.41 9.82
N VAL A 20 -7.81 8.16 10.37
CA VAL A 20 -7.62 7.34 11.58
C VAL A 20 -8.46 7.84 12.76
N ARG A 21 -8.58 9.17 12.93
CA ARG A 21 -9.42 9.74 14.01
C ARG A 21 -10.90 9.37 13.86
N LYS A 22 -11.40 9.33 12.62
CA LYS A 22 -12.78 8.98 12.28
C LYS A 22 -13.00 7.48 12.08
N TRP A 23 -11.92 6.69 12.08
CA TRP A 23 -11.99 5.26 11.82
C TRP A 23 -12.74 4.52 12.93
N GLN A 24 -13.58 3.58 12.52
CA GLN A 24 -14.32 2.67 13.39
C GLN A 24 -14.26 1.29 12.72
N ALA A 25 -13.96 0.25 13.50
CA ALA A 25 -13.92 -1.10 12.98
C ALA A 25 -15.33 -1.55 12.57
N ALA A 26 -15.42 -2.30 11.47
CA ALA A 26 -16.69 -2.90 11.03
C ALA A 26 -17.29 -3.85 12.08
N SER A 27 -16.45 -4.42 12.97
CA SER A 27 -16.89 -5.27 14.08
C SER A 27 -17.64 -4.52 15.18
N GLY A 28 -17.56 -3.18 15.21
CA GLY A 28 -18.12 -2.36 16.28
C GLY A 28 -17.40 -2.50 17.63
N GLN A 29 -16.38 -3.35 17.73
CA GLN A 29 -15.62 -3.54 18.96
C GLN A 29 -14.56 -2.44 19.13
N MET A 30 -14.43 -1.97 20.37
CA MET A 30 -13.48 -0.92 20.70
C MET A 30 -12.03 -1.40 20.59
N GLU A 31 -11.76 -2.66 20.97
CA GLU A 31 -10.43 -3.26 20.86
C GLU A 31 -9.95 -3.35 19.40
N ASP A 32 -10.80 -3.84 18.51
CA ASP A 32 -10.50 -3.93 17.08
C ASP A 32 -10.26 -2.54 16.50
N THR A 33 -11.12 -1.57 16.84
CA THR A 33 -10.94 -0.17 16.41
C THR A 33 -9.58 0.39 16.86
N ILE A 34 -9.12 0.07 18.06
CA ILE A 34 -7.80 0.50 18.56
C ILE A 34 -6.67 -0.18 17.78
N LYS A 35 -6.74 -1.51 17.58
CA LYS A 35 -5.74 -2.29 16.83
C LYS A 35 -5.62 -1.80 15.39
N GLU A 36 -6.75 -1.60 14.73
CA GLU A 36 -6.83 -1.11 13.36
C GLU A 36 -6.27 0.31 13.22
N LYS A 37 -6.61 1.22 14.14
CA LYS A 37 -6.04 2.57 14.17
C LYS A 37 -4.52 2.54 14.35
N GLN A 38 -4.03 1.71 15.27
CA GLN A 38 -2.59 1.55 15.49
C GLN A 38 -1.89 1.00 14.25
N TYR A 39 -2.50 0.01 13.58
CA TYR A 39 -1.99 -0.55 12.34
C TYR A 39 -1.83 0.52 11.26
N ILE A 40 -2.89 1.29 10.96
CA ILE A 40 -2.87 2.35 9.94
C ILE A 40 -1.76 3.37 10.25
N LEU A 41 -1.60 3.76 11.52
CA LEU A 41 -0.58 4.72 11.92
C LEU A 41 0.83 4.18 11.76
N ASN A 42 1.08 2.94 12.17
CA ASN A 42 2.39 2.31 12.09
C ASN A 42 2.78 2.05 10.63
N GLU A 43 1.85 1.57 9.81
CA GLU A 43 2.07 1.34 8.39
C GLU A 43 2.37 2.67 7.66
N ALA A 44 1.56 3.71 7.88
CA ALA A 44 1.79 5.03 7.29
C ALA A 44 3.14 5.61 7.70
N ARG A 45 3.53 5.52 8.99
CA ARG A 45 4.85 6.00 9.45
C ARG A 45 5.99 5.23 8.77
N THR A 46 5.88 3.91 8.72
CA THR A 46 6.91 3.03 8.15
C THR A 46 7.11 3.30 6.67
N LEU A 47 6.02 3.36 5.90
CA LEU A 47 6.07 3.60 4.46
C LEU A 47 6.57 5.01 4.11
N PHE A 48 6.07 6.05 4.78
CA PHE A 48 6.53 7.42 4.52
C PHE A 48 7.99 7.62 4.94
N GLN A 49 8.44 6.96 6.01
CA GLN A 49 9.84 7.00 6.42
C GLN A 49 10.74 6.25 5.43
N LYS A 50 10.30 5.09 4.91
CA LYS A 50 11.03 4.35 3.86
C LYS A 50 11.21 5.19 2.60
N ASN A 51 10.13 5.85 2.18
CA ASN A 51 10.12 6.68 0.97
C ASN A 51 10.83 8.03 1.16
N LYS A 52 11.19 8.41 2.39
CA LYS A 52 11.98 9.62 2.69
C LYS A 52 13.34 9.60 2.00
N ASN A 53 13.97 8.43 1.89
CA ASN A 53 15.29 8.28 1.26
C ASN A 53 15.21 8.34 -0.27
N VAL A 54 14.05 8.00 -0.85
CA VAL A 54 13.80 8.14 -2.29
C VAL A 54 13.94 9.60 -2.70
N SER A 55 13.49 10.54 -1.86
CA SER A 55 13.60 11.99 -2.12
C SER A 55 15.02 12.60 -2.00
N VAL A 56 16.03 11.85 -1.57
CA VAL A 56 17.41 12.36 -1.37
C VAL A 56 18.26 12.25 -2.64
N GLN A 57 17.87 11.40 -3.60
CA GLN A 57 18.65 11.24 -4.83
C GLN A 57 18.37 12.39 -5.81
N PRO A 58 19.39 13.09 -6.33
CA PRO A 58 19.22 14.20 -7.28
C PRO A 58 18.46 13.81 -8.56
N LEU A 59 18.49 12.51 -8.90
CA LEU A 59 17.87 11.90 -10.06
C LEU A 59 16.64 11.04 -9.67
N THR A 60 15.81 11.56 -8.75
CA THR A 60 14.57 10.85 -8.38
C THR A 60 13.54 11.03 -9.49
N ASP A 61 13.17 9.93 -10.15
CA ASP A 61 12.09 9.92 -11.13
C ASP A 61 10.81 10.47 -10.50
N THR A 62 10.31 11.61 -11.00
CA THR A 62 9.03 12.20 -10.58
C THR A 62 7.88 11.21 -10.73
N ASP A 63 8.02 10.23 -11.62
CA ASP A 63 7.04 9.18 -11.86
C ASP A 63 7.01 8.14 -10.74
N LEU A 64 8.13 7.87 -10.07
CA LEU A 64 8.12 7.02 -8.87
C LEU A 64 7.34 7.69 -7.75
N ILE A 65 7.51 9.00 -7.54
CA ILE A 65 6.76 9.74 -6.50
C ILE A 65 5.26 9.69 -6.79
N LYS A 66 4.86 9.89 -8.05
CA LYS A 66 3.46 9.77 -8.49
C LYS A 66 2.91 8.37 -8.23
N GLN A 67 3.65 7.32 -8.58
CA GLN A 67 3.23 5.94 -8.31
C GLN A 67 2.97 5.68 -6.82
N HIS A 68 3.81 6.22 -5.93
CA HIS A 68 3.59 6.08 -4.48
C HIS A 68 2.39 6.89 -3.98
N ILE A 69 2.11 8.05 -4.59
CA ILE A 69 0.91 8.86 -4.32
C ILE A 69 -0.34 8.10 -4.76
N ASP A 70 -0.34 7.54 -5.97
CA ASP A 70 -1.45 6.77 -6.52
C ASP A 70 -1.71 5.51 -5.69
N GLU A 71 -0.65 4.79 -5.31
CA GLU A 71 -0.72 3.64 -4.41
C GLU A 71 -1.35 4.01 -3.06
N CYS A 72 -0.90 5.11 -2.45
CA CYS A 72 -1.45 5.58 -1.18
C CYS A 72 -2.93 5.95 -1.29
N THR A 73 -3.31 6.62 -2.38
CA THR A 73 -4.70 7.03 -2.64
C THR A 73 -5.59 5.82 -2.85
N ALA A 74 -5.17 4.86 -3.67
CA ALA A 74 -5.89 3.61 -3.89
C ALA A 74 -6.04 2.80 -2.59
N ARG A 75 -5.02 2.75 -1.72
CA ARG A 75 -5.13 2.11 -0.40
C ARG A 75 -6.19 2.76 0.47
N ILE A 76 -6.21 4.09 0.52
CA ILE A 76 -7.21 4.84 1.30
C ILE A 76 -8.63 4.53 0.79
N GLU A 77 -8.83 4.53 -0.53
CA GLU A 77 -10.14 4.27 -1.14
C GLU A 77 -10.62 2.85 -0.86
N ILE A 78 -9.75 1.85 -0.98
CA ILE A 78 -10.09 0.46 -0.68
C ILE A 78 -10.37 0.27 0.80
N GLY A 79 -9.56 0.88 1.66
CA GLY A 79 -9.78 0.84 3.10
C GLY A 79 -11.13 1.42 3.49
N LEU A 80 -11.51 2.57 2.91
CA LEU A 80 -12.81 3.20 3.17
C LEU A 80 -13.99 2.42 2.56
N HIS A 81 -13.84 1.92 1.34
CA HIS A 81 -14.89 1.17 0.64
C HIS A 81 -15.24 -0.12 1.36
N TYR A 82 -14.24 -0.82 1.88
CA TYR A 82 -14.41 -2.12 2.51
C TYR A 82 -14.37 -2.12 4.03
N GLN A 83 -14.06 -0.98 4.65
CA GLN A 83 -13.87 -0.85 6.10
C GLN A 83 -12.84 -1.84 6.67
N ILE A 84 -11.81 -2.15 5.88
CA ILE A 84 -10.72 -3.05 6.28
C ILE A 84 -9.40 -2.30 6.11
N PRO A 85 -8.60 -2.12 7.18
CA PRO A 85 -7.35 -1.37 7.10
C PRO A 85 -6.19 -2.22 6.57
N TYR A 86 -6.33 -3.54 6.58
CA TYR A 86 -5.31 -4.48 6.14
C TYR A 86 -5.33 -4.66 4.62
N PRO A 87 -4.17 -4.95 3.99
CA PRO A 87 -4.13 -5.27 2.58
C PRO A 87 -4.92 -6.56 2.32
N ARG A 88 -5.86 -6.49 1.37
CA ARG A 88 -6.67 -7.65 1.00
C ARG A 88 -5.77 -8.76 0.42
N PRO A 89 -5.87 -10.00 0.92
CA PRO A 89 -5.25 -11.15 0.28
C PRO A 89 -5.71 -11.27 -1.16
N ILE A 90 -4.78 -11.29 -2.11
CA ILE A 90 -5.10 -11.56 -3.50
C ILE A 90 -5.34 -13.07 -3.60
N HIS A 91 -6.60 -13.48 -3.79
CA HIS A 91 -6.97 -14.88 -4.06
C HIS A 91 -6.57 -15.29 -5.48
N LEU A 92 -5.32 -15.04 -5.86
CA LEU A 92 -4.79 -15.58 -7.09
C LEU A 92 -4.48 -17.05 -6.80
N PRO A 93 -5.19 -18.00 -7.43
CA PRO A 93 -5.04 -19.42 -7.11
C PRO A 93 -3.56 -19.80 -7.19
N PRO A 94 -2.98 -20.37 -6.12
CA PRO A 94 -1.57 -20.74 -6.10
C PRO A 94 -1.26 -21.81 -7.16
N MET A 95 -2.27 -22.56 -7.63
CA MET A 95 -2.13 -23.76 -8.48
C MET A 95 -3.26 -23.91 -9.52
N GLY A 96 -3.83 -22.81 -10.05
CA GLY A 96 -4.88 -22.89 -11.09
C GLY A 96 -4.40 -23.37 -12.47
N LEU A 97 -3.09 -23.59 -12.62
CA LEU A 97 -2.45 -24.14 -13.81
C LEU A 97 -1.58 -25.30 -13.31
N THR A 98 -1.91 -26.51 -13.78
CA THR A 98 -1.18 -27.79 -13.71
C THR A 98 0.21 -27.79 -13.06
N PRO A 99 0.58 -28.82 -12.26
CA PRO A 99 1.91 -28.94 -11.66
C PRO A 99 2.95 -29.20 -12.75
N LEU A 100 3.46 -28.14 -13.39
CA LEU A 100 4.50 -28.23 -14.39
C LEU A 100 5.83 -27.92 -13.70
N ARG A 101 6.54 -28.98 -13.31
CA ARG A 101 7.99 -28.91 -13.12
C ARG A 101 8.61 -28.25 -14.36
N GLY A 102 9.30 -27.12 -14.20
CA GLY A 102 10.13 -26.52 -15.25
C GLY A 102 9.99 -25.01 -15.49
N ARG A 103 10.52 -24.56 -16.64
CA ARG A 103 10.75 -23.16 -17.08
C ARG A 103 9.49 -22.25 -17.05
N GLY A 104 8.29 -22.82 -16.97
CA GLY A 104 7.00 -22.11 -16.89
C GLY A 104 6.73 -21.40 -15.56
N LEU A 105 7.40 -21.80 -14.47
CA LEU A 105 7.24 -21.16 -13.15
C LEU A 105 7.70 -19.69 -13.15
N ARG A 106 8.83 -19.38 -13.79
CA ARG A 106 9.37 -18.00 -13.85
C ARG A 106 8.47 -17.06 -14.64
N SER A 107 7.89 -17.54 -15.74
CA SER A 107 6.95 -16.76 -16.55
C SER A 107 5.65 -16.50 -15.80
N GLN A 108 5.14 -17.49 -15.06
CA GLN A 108 3.98 -17.33 -14.19
C GLN A 108 4.27 -16.37 -13.03
N GLU A 109 5.41 -16.48 -12.34
CA GLU A 109 5.81 -15.52 -11.31
C GLU A 109 5.92 -14.09 -11.85
N LYS A 110 6.45 -13.92 -13.06
CA LYS A 110 6.53 -12.60 -13.71
C LYS A 110 5.13 -12.05 -13.99
N LEU A 111 4.21 -12.87 -14.52
CA LEU A 111 2.81 -12.49 -14.70
C LEU A 111 2.15 -12.15 -13.36
N ARG A 112 2.40 -12.92 -12.29
CA ARG A 112 1.89 -12.61 -10.94
C ARG A 112 2.37 -11.25 -10.47
N LYS A 113 3.66 -10.93 -10.62
CA LYS A 113 4.22 -9.63 -10.24
C LYS A 113 3.58 -8.48 -11.03
N LEU A 114 3.30 -8.69 -12.32
CA LEU A 114 2.65 -7.70 -13.18
C LEU A 114 1.15 -7.52 -12.88
N SER A 115 0.46 -8.60 -12.49
CA SER A 115 -0.96 -8.59 -12.15
C SER A 115 -1.25 -8.11 -10.73
N LYS A 116 -0.23 -7.70 -9.95
CA LYS A 116 -0.47 -7.15 -8.60
C LYS A 116 -1.17 -5.80 -8.72
N PRO A 117 -2.22 -5.56 -7.93
CA PRO A 117 -2.89 -4.29 -7.94
C PRO A 117 -1.99 -3.21 -7.34
N VAL A 118 -2.17 -1.98 -7.82
CA VAL A 118 -1.32 -0.82 -7.49
C VAL A 118 -1.15 -0.62 -5.98
N TYR A 119 -2.22 -0.85 -5.22
CA TYR A 119 -2.25 -0.69 -3.76
C TYR A 119 -1.46 -1.74 -2.97
N LEU A 120 -0.85 -2.75 -3.59
CA LEU A 120 -0.12 -3.83 -2.89
C LEU A 120 1.39 -3.81 -3.15
N LYS A 121 1.87 -2.89 -3.98
CA LYS A 121 3.26 -2.84 -4.47
C LYS A 121 4.28 -2.67 -3.35
N SER A 122 4.00 -1.81 -2.36
CA SER A 122 4.87 -1.54 -1.22
C SER A 122 4.74 -2.54 -0.05
N HIS A 123 3.82 -3.50 -0.11
CA HIS A 123 3.55 -4.43 1.01
C HIS A 123 4.50 -5.65 1.00
N ASP A 124 4.92 -6.13 -0.17
CA ASP A 124 5.85 -7.27 -0.30
C ASP A 124 7.23 -6.97 0.30
N GLU A 125 7.60 -5.69 0.46
CA GLU A 125 8.91 -5.30 0.98
C GLU A 125 8.96 -5.16 2.52
N ILE A 126 7.85 -5.49 3.20
CA ILE A 126 7.69 -5.41 4.66
C ILE A 126 7.61 -6.82 5.31
N SER A 127 7.47 -7.87 4.50
CA SER A 127 7.36 -9.27 4.96
C SER A 127 8.69 -10.02 4.99
#